data_AF-A0A9X2LKD8-F1
#
_entry.id   AF-A0A9X2LKD8-F1
#
_cell.length_a   1.000
_cell.length_b   1.000
_cell.length_c   1.000
_cell.angle_alpha   90.00
_cell.angle_beta   90.00
_cell.angle_gamma   90.00
#
_symmetry.space_group_name_H-M   'P 1'
#
loop_
_entity.id
_entity.type
_entity.pdbx_description
1 polymer ?
#
loop_
_entity_poly.entity_id
_entity_poly.type
_entity_poly.pdbx_seq_one_letter_code
_entity_poly.pdbx_strand_id
1 'polypeptide(L)'
;MSITVRSFDRFDEVAAFDPASGELGPRTRAGSPPPGGAPAGHYGELGGVPVVLYRTGGGLRLRLGERDVALDGRLEVRHERSADRCLLTVGTTAVAYSAPDTLTDPEDDPTAFAEAEDFDMGLFVANVAGDPGRREAVYR
;
A
#
# COMPACT_ATOMS: atom_id res chain seq x y z
N MET A 1 -18.32 -3.41 -6.94
CA MET A 1 -17.65 -3.18 -8.24
C MET A 1 -16.18 -3.40 -7.99
N SER A 2 -15.57 -4.34 -8.69
CA SER A 2 -14.14 -4.65 -8.50
C SER A 2 -13.25 -3.59 -9.16
N ILE A 3 -12.12 -3.30 -8.53
CA ILE A 3 -11.06 -2.45 -9.05
C ILE A 3 -9.78 -3.27 -9.27
N THR A 4 -8.93 -2.84 -10.19
CA THR A 4 -7.61 -3.46 -10.38
C THR A 4 -6.62 -2.85 -9.40
N VAL A 5 -5.91 -3.68 -8.64
CA VAL A 5 -4.82 -3.28 -7.74
C VAL A 5 -3.53 -4.01 -8.11
N ARG A 6 -2.39 -3.36 -7.89
CA ARG A 6 -1.06 -3.92 -8.16
C ARG A 6 -0.42 -4.45 -6.88
N SER A 7 0.36 -5.53 -6.97
CA SER A 7 1.16 -5.96 -5.83
C SER A 7 2.22 -4.91 -5.52
N PHE A 8 2.41 -4.63 -4.24
CA PHE A 8 3.49 -3.79 -3.74
C PHE A 8 4.81 -4.56 -3.77
N ASP A 9 4.77 -5.85 -3.42
CA ASP A 9 5.97 -6.67 -3.22
C ASP A 9 6.42 -7.42 -4.49
N ARG A 10 5.51 -7.59 -5.46
CA ARG A 10 5.77 -8.38 -6.66
C ARG A 10 5.64 -7.57 -7.93
N PHE A 11 6.75 -7.53 -8.66
CA PHE A 11 6.78 -6.89 -9.97
C PHE A 11 5.74 -7.50 -10.92
N ASP A 12 4.97 -6.61 -11.54
CA ASP A 12 3.99 -6.94 -12.59
C ASP A 12 2.83 -7.85 -12.14
N GLU A 13 2.62 -8.03 -10.84
CA GLU A 13 1.49 -8.79 -10.32
C GLU A 13 0.29 -7.86 -10.06
N VAL A 14 -0.90 -8.25 -10.52
CA VAL A 14 -2.16 -7.53 -10.32
C VAL A 14 -3.24 -8.46 -9.82
N ALA A 15 -4.28 -7.89 -9.21
CA ALA A 15 -5.47 -8.62 -8.78
C ALA A 15 -6.71 -7.73 -8.92
N ALA A 16 -7.86 -8.37 -9.13
CA ALA A 16 -9.15 -7.72 -8.95
C ALA A 16 -9.45 -7.67 -7.45
N PHE A 17 -9.80 -6.50 -6.93
CA PHE A 17 -10.16 -6.30 -5.54
C PHE A 17 -11.60 -5.77 -5.47
N ASP A 18 -12.45 -6.36 -4.63
CA ASP A 18 -13.77 -5.82 -4.34
C ASP A 18 -13.75 -5.01 -3.03
N PRO A 19 -13.83 -3.67 -3.08
CA PRO A 19 -13.84 -2.84 -1.87
C PRO A 19 -14.97 -3.15 -0.90
N ALA A 20 -16.10 -3.67 -1.39
CA ALA A 20 -17.27 -3.94 -0.55
C ALA A 20 -17.04 -5.14 0.37
N SER A 21 -16.57 -6.25 -0.18
CA SER A 21 -16.28 -7.47 0.58
C SER A 21 -14.87 -7.49 1.17
N GLY A 22 -13.93 -6.73 0.59
CA GLY A 22 -12.51 -6.86 0.89
C GLY A 22 -11.83 -8.04 0.21
N GLU A 23 -12.55 -8.74 -0.69
CA GLU A 23 -12.01 -9.92 -1.37
C GLU A 23 -10.97 -9.52 -2.42
N LEU A 24 -9.81 -10.17 -2.36
CA LEU A 24 -8.78 -10.11 -3.37
C LEU A 24 -8.89 -11.35 -4.26
N GLY A 25 -9.23 -11.14 -5.52
CA GLY A 25 -9.37 -12.18 -6.52
C GLY A 25 -8.02 -12.80 -6.93
N PRO A 26 -8.04 -13.70 -7.92
CA PRO A 26 -6.85 -14.39 -8.39
C PRO A 26 -5.75 -13.42 -8.80
N ARG A 27 -4.53 -13.70 -8.30
CA ARG A 27 -3.32 -12.95 -8.67
C ARG A 27 -2.90 -13.38 -10.06
N THR A 28 -2.77 -12.41 -10.96
CA THR A 28 -2.29 -12.64 -12.32
C THR A 28 -1.07 -11.78 -12.56
N ARG A 29 -0.16 -12.25 -13.41
CA ARG A 29 0.76 -11.29 -14.02
C ARG A 29 -0.07 -10.38 -14.91
N ALA A 30 0.12 -9.08 -14.78
CA ALA A 30 -0.23 -8.19 -15.87
C ALA A 30 0.57 -8.72 -17.06
N GLY A 31 -0.10 -9.32 -18.05
CA GLY A 31 0.52 -9.45 -19.37
C GLY A 31 0.71 -8.05 -19.96
N SER A 32 0.78 -7.94 -21.28
CA SER A 32 0.40 -6.66 -21.92
C SER A 32 -0.89 -6.15 -21.25
N PRO A 33 -0.93 -4.88 -20.81
CA PRO A 33 -1.91 -4.43 -19.83
C PRO A 33 -3.33 -4.78 -20.30
N PRO A 34 -4.18 -5.38 -19.45
CA PRO A 34 -5.56 -5.61 -19.83
C PRO A 34 -6.16 -4.27 -20.27
N PRO A 35 -6.90 -4.22 -21.40
CA PRO A 35 -7.50 -2.98 -21.86
C PRO A 35 -8.54 -2.52 -20.84
N GLY A 36 -8.16 -1.57 -19.98
CA GLY A 36 -9.04 -1.04 -18.94
C GLY A 36 -8.32 -0.51 -17.71
N GLY A 37 -7.76 0.70 -17.82
CA GLY A 37 -7.44 1.58 -16.68
C GLY A 37 -6.10 1.33 -15.97
N ALA A 38 -5.47 2.42 -15.52
CA ALA A 38 -4.37 2.35 -14.56
C ALA A 38 -4.86 1.67 -13.26
N PRO A 39 -4.01 0.92 -12.54
CA PRO A 39 -4.38 0.35 -11.24
C PRO A 39 -4.90 1.42 -10.30
N ALA A 40 -6.03 1.14 -9.65
CA ALA A 40 -6.67 2.04 -8.70
C ALA A 40 -6.11 1.88 -7.28
N GLY A 41 -5.03 1.12 -7.09
CA GLY A 41 -4.47 0.84 -5.78
C GLY A 41 -3.28 -0.12 -5.81
N HIS A 42 -2.69 -0.29 -4.63
CA HIS A 42 -1.71 -1.33 -4.35
C HIS A 42 -2.18 -2.25 -3.22
N TYR A 43 -1.75 -3.50 -3.27
CA TYR A 43 -1.96 -4.48 -2.20
C TYR A 43 -0.65 -5.14 -1.79
N GLY A 44 -0.59 -5.61 -0.56
CA GLY A 44 0.55 -6.33 0.01
C GLY A 44 0.17 -6.93 1.35
N GLU A 45 1.17 -7.20 2.18
CA GLU A 45 0.97 -7.80 3.49
C GLU A 45 1.92 -7.17 4.52
N LEU A 46 1.40 -6.85 5.71
CA LEU A 46 2.19 -6.39 6.84
C LEU A 46 2.06 -7.41 7.97
N GLY A 47 3.09 -8.22 8.21
CA GLY A 47 3.14 -9.15 9.33
C GLY A 47 1.98 -10.17 9.33
N GLY A 48 1.61 -10.71 8.16
CA GLY A 48 0.46 -11.60 8.02
C GLY A 48 -0.88 -10.89 7.79
N VAL A 49 -0.94 -9.56 7.92
CA VAL A 49 -2.17 -8.78 7.73
C VAL A 49 -2.26 -8.29 6.29
N PRO A 50 -3.30 -8.69 5.52
CA PRO A 50 -3.49 -8.17 4.17
C PRO A 50 -3.73 -6.66 4.20
N VAL A 51 -3.05 -5.94 3.31
CA VAL A 51 -3.19 -4.48 3.19
C VAL A 51 -3.56 -4.12 1.77
N VAL A 52 -4.50 -3.19 1.60
CA VAL A 52 -4.84 -2.62 0.31
C VAL A 52 -4.99 -1.10 0.46
N LEU A 53 -4.15 -0.33 -0.22
CA LEU A 53 -4.31 1.11 -0.38
C LEU A 53 -4.94 1.37 -1.75
N TYR A 54 -6.10 2.00 -1.80
CA TYR A 54 -6.85 2.12 -3.05
C TYR A 54 -7.70 3.38 -3.11
N ARG A 55 -8.01 3.81 -4.33
CA ARG A 55 -8.90 4.94 -4.62
C ARG A 55 -10.22 4.44 -5.18
N THR A 56 -11.28 5.08 -4.72
CA THR A 56 -12.62 4.97 -5.30
C THR A 56 -13.16 6.37 -5.60
N GLY A 57 -14.37 6.48 -6.17
CA GLY A 57 -15.06 7.76 -6.31
C GLY A 57 -15.26 8.51 -4.98
N GLY A 58 -15.21 7.81 -3.84
CA GLY A 58 -15.29 8.39 -2.50
C GLY A 58 -13.95 8.84 -1.91
N GLY A 59 -12.84 8.74 -2.64
CA GLY A 59 -11.51 9.13 -2.19
C GLY A 59 -10.56 7.95 -1.92
N LEU A 60 -9.44 8.27 -1.26
CA LEU A 60 -8.39 7.31 -0.91
C LEU A 60 -8.76 6.55 0.36
N ARG A 61 -8.56 5.23 0.34
CA ARG A 61 -8.92 4.32 1.42
C ARG A 61 -7.79 3.34 1.69
N LEU A 62 -7.73 2.88 2.93
CA LEU A 62 -6.82 1.84 3.39
C LEU A 62 -7.64 0.71 4.00
N ARG A 63 -7.49 -0.50 3.46
CA ARG A 63 -7.93 -1.71 4.12
C ARG A 63 -6.75 -2.40 4.79
N LEU A 64 -6.91 -2.74 6.06
CA LEU A 64 -5.95 -3.41 6.93
C LEU A 64 -6.67 -4.61 7.57
N GLY A 65 -6.47 -5.79 6.99
CA GLY A 65 -7.28 -6.98 7.28
C GLY A 65 -8.75 -6.72 6.99
N GLU A 66 -9.61 -6.86 8.00
CA GLU A 66 -11.05 -6.62 7.87
C GLU A 66 -11.42 -5.14 8.00
N ARG A 67 -10.52 -4.31 8.52
CA ARG A 67 -10.79 -2.89 8.80
C ARG A 67 -10.55 -2.06 7.55
N ASP A 68 -11.54 -1.27 7.14
CA ASP A 68 -11.43 -0.31 6.02
C ASP A 68 -11.68 1.12 6.52
N VAL A 69 -10.75 2.03 6.21
CA VAL A 69 -10.75 3.42 6.67
C VAL A 69 -10.51 4.39 5.51
N ALA A 70 -11.16 5.55 5.58
CA ALA A 70 -10.87 6.66 4.67
C ALA A 70 -9.60 7.39 5.13
N LEU A 71 -8.72 7.73 4.17
CA LEU A 71 -7.56 8.58 4.40
C LEU A 71 -7.92 10.03 4.07
N ASP A 72 -8.75 10.64 4.91
CA ASP A 72 -9.28 12.00 4.74
C ASP A 72 -8.46 13.09 5.45
N GLY A 73 -7.32 12.72 6.04
CA GLY A 73 -6.44 13.59 6.81
C GLY A 73 -6.84 13.81 8.27
N ARG A 74 -7.97 13.24 8.73
CA ARG A 74 -8.34 13.24 10.17
C ARG A 74 -7.81 12.02 10.90
N LEU A 75 -7.65 10.92 10.17
CA LEU A 75 -7.10 9.69 10.69
C LEU A 75 -5.58 9.82 10.85
N GLU A 76 -5.10 9.62 12.07
CA GLU A 76 -3.68 9.53 12.34
C GLU A 76 -3.12 8.22 11.77
N VAL A 77 -2.10 8.35 10.93
CA VAL A 77 -1.32 7.22 10.41
C VAL A 77 0.15 7.50 10.72
N ARG A 78 0.79 6.60 11.46
CA ARG A 78 2.20 6.71 11.85
C ARG A 78 2.94 5.44 11.52
N HIS A 79 4.16 5.58 11.03
CA HIS A 79 5.09 4.48 10.80
C HIS A 79 6.32 4.69 11.69
N GLU A 80 6.69 3.65 12.43
CA GLU A 80 7.86 3.63 13.29
C GLU A 80 8.73 2.43 12.93
N ARG A 81 10.05 2.64 12.87
CA ARG A 81 11.02 1.57 12.60
C ARG A 81 12.01 1.45 13.75
N SER A 82 12.31 0.23 14.15
CA SER A 82 13.35 -0.12 15.10
C SER A 82 14.12 -1.32 14.58
N ALA A 83 15.35 -1.09 14.13
CA ALA A 83 16.26 -2.11 13.59
C ALA A 83 15.61 -3.09 12.59
N ASP A 84 15.15 -4.25 13.08
CA ASP A 84 14.57 -5.37 12.35
C ASP A 84 13.04 -5.38 12.33
N ARG A 85 12.38 -4.38 12.93
CA ARG A 85 10.92 -4.28 13.02
C ARG A 85 10.38 -2.93 12.61
N CYS A 86 9.20 -2.96 12.02
CA CYS A 86 8.37 -1.80 11.72
C CYS A 86 7.02 -1.92 12.44
N LEU A 87 6.42 -0.78 12.74
CA LEU A 87 5.08 -0.66 13.32
C LEU A 87 4.30 0.38 12.52
N LEU A 88 3.20 -0.05 11.89
CA LEU A 88 2.23 0.85 11.29
C LEU A 88 1.05 1.03 12.25
N THR A 89 0.80 2.26 12.68
CA THR A 89 -0.35 2.64 13.51
C THR A 89 -1.36 3.42 12.67
N VAL A 90 -2.62 2.99 12.68
CA VAL A 90 -3.75 3.57 11.95
C VAL A 90 -4.90 3.82 12.92
N GLY A 91 -5.02 5.05 13.42
CA GLY A 91 -5.88 5.38 14.55
C GLY A 91 -5.51 4.55 15.78
N THR A 92 -6.38 3.61 16.17
CA THR A 92 -6.17 2.72 17.33
C THR A 92 -5.67 1.32 16.97
N THR A 93 -5.50 1.00 15.68
CA THR A 93 -4.97 -0.31 15.25
C THR A 93 -3.49 -0.16 14.97
N ALA A 94 -2.69 -1.09 15.49
CA ALA A 94 -1.26 -1.17 15.20
C ALA A 94 -0.92 -2.55 14.62
N VAL A 95 -0.09 -2.57 13.59
CA VAL A 95 0.39 -3.79 12.93
C VAL A 95 1.91 -3.77 12.92
N ALA A 96 2.51 -4.75 13.59
CA ALA A 96 3.94 -4.94 13.63
C ALA A 96 4.37 -5.93 12.53
N TYR A 97 5.49 -5.66 11.88
CA TYR A 97 6.04 -6.49 10.81
C TYR A 97 7.56 -6.41 10.79
N SER A 98 8.21 -7.35 10.12
CA SER A 98 9.67 -7.34 9.93
C SER A 98 10.04 -6.20 8.99
N ALA A 99 11.11 -5.46 9.33
CA ALA A 99 11.62 -4.44 8.43
C ALA A 99 12.12 -5.10 7.13
N PRO A 100 11.76 -4.59 5.94
CA PRO A 100 12.29 -5.07 4.68
C PRO A 100 13.82 -5.06 4.65
N ASP A 101 14.43 -6.16 4.18
CA ASP A 101 15.89 -6.33 4.10
C ASP A 101 16.54 -5.29 3.16
N THR A 102 15.80 -4.83 2.15
CA THR A 102 16.28 -3.87 1.13
C THR A 102 16.26 -2.42 1.59
N LEU A 103 15.77 -2.13 2.80
CA LEU A 103 15.87 -0.80 3.42
C LEU A 103 17.24 -0.53 4.08
N THR A 104 18.27 -1.29 3.72
CA THR A 104 19.67 -0.95 4.02
C THR A 104 20.07 0.26 3.18
N ASP A 105 20.85 1.17 3.81
CA ASP A 105 21.28 2.49 3.31
C ASP A 105 21.20 2.71 1.79
N PRO A 106 20.58 3.79 1.29
CA PRO A 106 20.57 4.13 -0.14
C PRO A 106 21.97 4.30 -0.75
N GLU A 107 23.03 4.35 0.06
CA GLU A 107 24.42 4.30 -0.41
C GLU A 107 24.81 2.95 -1.07
N ASP A 108 24.12 1.85 -0.75
CA ASP A 108 24.41 0.50 -1.26
C ASP A 108 23.39 -0.02 -2.31
N ASP A 109 22.33 0.74 -2.62
CA ASP A 109 21.33 0.36 -3.63
C ASP A 109 21.69 0.93 -5.02
N PRO A 110 21.97 0.08 -6.03
CA PRO A 110 22.30 0.52 -7.39
C PRO A 110 21.10 1.14 -8.16
N THR A 111 19.90 1.13 -7.60
CA THR A 111 18.71 1.78 -8.18
C THR A 111 18.67 3.25 -7.78
N ALA A 112 19.45 4.07 -8.51
CA ALA A 112 19.25 5.51 -8.51
C ALA A 112 17.74 5.76 -8.70
N PHE A 113 17.13 6.58 -7.83
CA PHE A 113 15.70 6.92 -7.77
C PHE A 113 14.76 6.04 -6.91
N ALA A 114 15.18 4.93 -6.32
CA ALA A 114 14.33 4.21 -5.37
C ALA A 114 14.37 4.89 -4.00
N GLU A 115 13.19 5.14 -3.42
CA GLU A 115 13.04 5.65 -2.06
C GLU A 115 12.71 4.50 -1.10
N ALA A 116 12.98 4.70 0.19
CA ALA A 116 12.69 3.70 1.22
C ALA A 116 11.23 3.21 1.18
N GLU A 117 10.29 4.09 0.86
CA GLU A 117 8.87 3.74 0.76
C GLU A 117 8.55 2.78 -0.39
N ASP A 118 9.36 2.70 -1.45
CA ASP A 118 9.15 1.77 -2.56
C ASP A 118 9.32 0.30 -2.14
N PHE A 119 9.98 0.07 -1.00
CA PHE A 119 10.23 -1.25 -0.43
C PHE A 119 9.42 -1.52 0.84
N ASP A 120 8.73 -0.53 1.38
CA ASP A 120 7.97 -0.64 2.64
C ASP A 120 6.56 -0.09 2.47
N MET A 121 5.61 -1.01 2.32
CA MET A 121 4.21 -0.66 2.14
C MET A 121 3.64 0.14 3.33
N GLY A 122 4.09 -0.12 4.56
CA GLY A 122 3.61 0.63 5.71
C GLY A 122 4.17 2.05 5.74
N LEU A 123 5.44 2.23 5.37
CA LEU A 123 6.02 3.56 5.19
C LEU A 123 5.33 4.33 4.06
N PHE A 124 5.10 3.69 2.91
CA PHE A 124 4.36 4.29 1.80
C PHE A 124 2.96 4.75 2.22
N VAL A 125 2.22 3.91 2.95
CA VAL A 125 0.90 4.26 3.49
C VAL A 125 0.99 5.46 4.43
N ALA A 126 1.96 5.50 5.34
CA ALA A 126 2.15 6.62 6.26
C ALA A 126 2.52 7.91 5.53
N ASN A 127 3.44 7.87 4.56
CA ASN A 127 3.87 9.03 3.79
C ASN A 127 2.73 9.59 2.93
N VAL A 128 1.99 8.71 2.23
CA VAL A 128 0.79 9.13 1.50
C VAL A 128 -0.25 9.70 2.45
N ALA A 129 -0.53 9.06 3.58
CA ALA A 129 -1.51 9.53 4.54
C ALA A 129 -1.10 10.86 5.21
N GLY A 130 0.20 11.14 5.35
CA GLY A 130 0.73 12.38 5.94
C GLY A 130 0.73 13.58 4.99
N ASP A 131 0.74 13.36 3.67
CA ASP A 131 0.87 14.42 2.67
C ASP A 131 -0.46 14.67 1.93
N PRO A 132 -1.12 15.84 2.11
CA PRO A 132 -2.37 16.15 1.42
C PRO A 132 -2.29 16.10 -0.11
N GLY A 133 -1.19 16.56 -0.70
CA GLY A 133 -0.99 16.55 -2.15
C GLY A 133 -0.88 15.13 -2.68
N ARG A 134 -0.14 14.25 -1.99
CA ARG A 134 -0.08 12.83 -2.33
C ARG A 134 -1.44 12.15 -2.14
N ARG A 135 -2.15 12.40 -1.05
CA ARG A 135 -3.53 11.86 -0.84
C ARG A 135 -4.49 12.24 -1.96
N GLU A 136 -4.30 13.36 -2.62
CA GLU A 136 -5.12 13.77 -3.75
C GLU A 136 -4.66 13.16 -5.07
N ALA A 137 -3.34 13.02 -5.28
CA ALA A 137 -2.76 12.62 -6.55
C ALA A 137 -2.71 11.09 -6.77
N VAL A 138 -2.41 10.29 -5.73
CA VAL A 138 -2.14 8.86 -5.91
C VAL A 138 -3.37 8.13 -6.47
N TYR A 139 -3.18 7.38 -7.56
CA TYR A 139 -4.22 6.63 -8.30
C TYR A 139 -5.33 7.47 -8.94
N ARG A 140 -5.09 8.75 -9.24
CA ARG A 140 -5.94 9.55 -10.14
C ARG A 140 -5.59 9.35 -11.61
#